data_AF-A0A1I8HMM1-F1
#
_entry.id   AF-A0A1I8HMM1-F1
#
_cell.length_a   1.000
_cell.length_b   1.000
_cell.length_c   1.000
_cell.angle_alpha   90.00
_cell.angle_beta   90.00
_cell.angle_gamma   90.00
#
_symmetry.space_group_name_H-M   'P 1'
#
loop_
_entity.id
_entity.type
_entity.pdbx_description
1 polymer ?
#
loop_
_entity_poly.entity_id
_entity_poly.type
_entity_poly.pdbx_seq_one_letter_code
_entity_poly.pdbx_strand_id
1 'polypeptide(L)'
;GYRLRLTEQQQQMSAISTWRLALHEPILVTAARRPTEQVHSVGRVLGNRHVLYKYLNPNLLAVATLAKDMVTPAPQIGDAYTQITIWLIDTVSGRVVASATHHHSSGPVSLVHSEHWLVYSLWNQKQRRFQLSVWELFAGNGLRDCMNATQPIVGKQSYILPAPVQHLAVSQTERGITAKSVLLALRSGGIMELSKAFLDPRRPFDMTPEFQEEGLMPYHPEVPMSTQAIVNYNQSLHRVEGMVTVPTGLESTSLLFVHGTDLFCTRVQPSKMFDVLKADFDYAFIAAVTIGMIIGSFVTQRLAARKALFRLWS
;
A
#
# COMPACT_ATOMS: atom_id res chain seq x y z
N GLY A 1 -16.61 12.04 18.47
CA GLY A 1 -16.58 10.65 18.94
C GLY A 1 -17.47 10.49 20.15
N TYR A 2 -18.08 9.31 20.29
CA TYR A 2 -18.85 8.92 21.47
C TYR A 2 -18.23 7.67 22.08
N ARG A 3 -18.22 7.57 23.40
CA ARG A 3 -17.83 6.37 24.15
C ARG A 3 -19.07 5.70 24.72
N LEU A 4 -19.18 4.40 24.51
CA LEU A 4 -20.23 3.59 25.11
C LEU A 4 -19.92 3.37 26.60
N ARG A 5 -20.91 3.64 27.45
CA ARG A 5 -20.90 3.33 28.88
C ARG A 5 -22.05 2.38 29.19
N LEU A 6 -21.72 1.23 29.75
CA LEU A 6 -22.69 0.30 30.31
C LEU A 6 -22.92 0.67 31.79
N THR A 7 -24.16 0.96 32.16
CA THR A 7 -24.52 1.20 33.56
C THR A 7 -25.07 -0.11 34.14
N GLU A 8 -24.25 -0.82 34.94
CA GLU A 8 -24.58 -2.15 35.48
C GLU A 8 -25.88 -2.19 36.29
N GLN A 9 -26.23 -1.10 36.97
CA GLN A 9 -27.44 -1.03 37.80
C GLN A 9 -28.75 -0.99 36.99
N GLN A 10 -28.72 -0.64 35.70
CA GLN A 10 -29.93 -0.47 34.88
C GLN A 10 -29.90 -1.27 33.56
N GLN A 11 -28.83 -2.02 33.27
CA GLN A 11 -28.60 -2.66 31.96
C GLN A 11 -28.79 -1.69 30.77
N GLN A 12 -28.59 -0.38 30.98
CA GLN A 12 -28.75 0.63 29.95
C GLN A 12 -27.38 0.97 29.35
N MET A 13 -27.30 0.91 28.02
CA MET A 13 -26.18 1.46 27.27
C MET A 13 -26.43 2.95 27.00
N SER A 14 -25.47 3.78 27.38
CA SER A 14 -25.49 5.22 27.10
C SER A 14 -24.24 5.61 26.30
N ALA A 15 -24.40 6.56 25.37
CA ALA A 15 -23.31 7.10 24.58
C ALA A 15 -22.90 8.47 25.13
N ILE A 16 -21.67 8.59 25.63
CA ILE A 16 -21.12 9.83 26.18
C ILE A 16 -20.26 10.50 25.12
N SER A 17 -20.55 11.76 24.80
CA SER A 17 -19.72 12.55 23.88
C SER A 17 -18.33 12.76 24.48
N THR A 18 -17.28 12.25 23.84
CA THR A 18 -15.89 12.37 24.31
C THR A 18 -15.16 13.53 23.65
N TRP A 19 -15.34 13.70 22.35
CA TRP A 19 -14.67 14.74 21.57
C TRP A 19 -15.53 15.17 20.39
N ARG A 20 -15.38 16.43 19.97
CA ARG A 20 -16.03 16.99 18.79
C ARG A 20 -14.99 17.79 17.99
N LEU A 21 -14.84 17.47 16.71
CA LEU A 21 -13.98 18.21 15.79
C LEU A 21 -14.87 18.87 14.73
N ALA A 22 -14.75 20.18 14.57
CA ALA A 22 -15.49 20.93 13.57
C ALA A 22 -14.60 21.19 12.35
N LEU A 23 -14.80 20.41 11.29
CA LEU A 23 -14.27 20.70 9.96
C LEU A 23 -15.29 21.65 9.29
N HIS A 24 -14.92 22.91 9.09
CA HIS A 24 -15.83 23.92 8.53
C HIS A 24 -16.04 23.76 7.02
N GLU A 25 -15.21 22.93 6.38
CA GLU A 25 -15.24 22.63 4.95
C GLU A 25 -16.03 21.34 4.67
N PRO A 26 -16.69 21.22 3.50
CA PRO A 26 -17.33 19.98 3.08
C PRO A 26 -16.32 18.82 2.97
N ILE A 27 -16.71 17.65 3.48
CA ILE A 27 -15.95 16.41 3.36
C ILE A 27 -16.19 15.81 1.98
N LEU A 28 -15.12 15.51 1.25
CA LEU A 28 -15.18 14.86 -0.05
C LEU A 28 -15.18 13.33 0.06
N VAL A 29 -14.22 12.80 0.81
CA VAL A 29 -13.96 11.36 0.90
C VAL A 29 -13.18 11.05 2.17
N THR A 30 -13.42 9.86 2.71
CA THR A 30 -12.74 9.35 3.90
C THR A 30 -12.12 8.00 3.62
N ALA A 31 -10.98 7.70 4.21
CA ALA A 31 -10.34 6.40 4.16
C ALA A 31 -9.87 5.98 5.56
N ALA A 32 -10.13 4.74 5.93
CA ALA A 32 -9.68 4.14 7.19
C ALA A 32 -8.93 2.85 6.90
N ARG A 33 -8.08 2.44 7.85
CA ARG A 33 -7.42 1.14 7.81
C ARG A 33 -8.47 0.06 7.95
N ARG A 34 -8.33 -1.05 7.21
CA ARG A 34 -9.29 -2.16 7.39
C ARG A 34 -9.00 -2.88 8.71
N PRO A 35 -10.03 -3.20 9.54
CA PRO A 35 -9.82 -3.88 10.82
C PRO A 35 -9.18 -5.26 10.70
N THR A 36 -9.44 -5.95 9.59
CA THR A 36 -8.92 -7.31 9.29
C THR A 36 -7.49 -7.31 8.77
N GLU A 37 -6.91 -6.14 8.49
CA GLU A 37 -5.57 -6.00 7.94
C GLU A 37 -4.51 -6.37 8.98
N GLN A 38 -3.67 -7.34 8.64
CA GLN A 38 -2.51 -7.74 9.44
C GLN A 38 -1.24 -7.02 8.98
N VAL A 39 -0.33 -6.76 9.92
CA VAL A 39 0.97 -6.14 9.67
C VAL A 39 2.06 -7.09 10.15
N HIS A 40 2.78 -7.69 9.20
CA HIS A 40 3.82 -8.68 9.52
C HIS A 40 5.05 -8.05 10.20
N SER A 41 5.51 -6.90 9.70
CA SER A 41 6.68 -6.20 10.25
C SER A 41 6.32 -4.85 10.86
N VAL A 42 6.66 -4.68 12.13
CA VAL A 42 6.44 -3.47 12.93
C VAL A 42 7.49 -2.39 12.64
N GLY A 43 8.65 -2.78 12.11
CA GLY A 43 9.73 -1.86 11.77
C GLY A 43 10.32 -2.14 10.40
N ARG A 44 11.11 -1.19 9.92
CA ARG A 44 11.92 -1.30 8.72
C ARG A 44 13.38 -1.19 9.11
N VAL A 45 14.21 -2.10 8.60
CA VAL A 45 15.65 -2.08 8.83
C VAL A 45 16.27 -1.07 7.87
N LEU A 46 17.05 -0.14 8.40
CA LEU A 46 17.82 0.86 7.67
C LEU A 46 19.19 0.29 7.27
N GLY A 47 19.88 0.89 6.30
CA GLY A 47 21.22 0.46 5.89
C GLY A 47 22.23 0.40 7.04
N ASN A 48 22.14 1.36 7.97
CA ASN A 48 22.95 1.40 9.20
C ASN A 48 22.53 0.37 10.29
N ARG A 49 21.69 -0.62 9.95
CA ARG A 49 21.16 -1.67 10.84
C ARG A 49 20.26 -1.18 11.97
N HIS A 50 19.95 0.11 12.03
CA HIS A 50 18.93 0.61 12.93
C HIS A 50 17.53 0.28 12.41
N VAL A 51 16.57 0.22 13.32
CA VAL A 51 15.18 -0.08 12.99
C VAL A 51 14.35 1.19 13.07
N LEU A 52 13.75 1.57 11.96
CA LEU A 52 12.74 2.61 11.88
C LEU A 52 11.37 1.99 12.15
N TYR A 53 10.78 2.30 13.29
CA TYR A 53 9.50 1.74 13.69
C TYR A 53 8.34 2.44 13.00
N LYS A 54 7.37 1.65 12.51
CA LYS A 54 6.14 2.14 11.91
C LYS A 54 5.19 2.64 13.00
N TYR A 55 4.47 3.73 12.73
CA TYR A 55 3.38 4.18 13.59
C TYR A 55 2.09 3.46 13.20
N LEU A 56 1.61 2.54 14.03
CA LEU A 56 0.55 1.58 13.70
C LEU A 56 -0.72 1.80 14.52
N ASN A 57 -1.28 3.01 14.47
CA ASN A 57 -2.56 3.27 15.14
C ASN A 57 -3.75 2.71 14.32
N PRO A 58 -4.53 1.74 14.84
CA PRO A 58 -5.69 1.16 14.14
C PRO A 58 -6.87 2.13 14.00
N ASN A 59 -6.90 3.19 14.80
CA ASN A 59 -8.02 4.11 14.92
C ASN A 59 -7.84 5.37 14.07
N LEU A 60 -6.91 5.36 13.12
CA LEU A 60 -6.67 6.49 12.22
C LEU A 60 -7.73 6.56 11.11
N LEU A 61 -8.23 7.78 10.91
CA LEU A 61 -9.14 8.13 9.83
C LEU A 61 -8.53 9.25 9.01
N ALA A 62 -8.33 9.00 7.71
CA ALA A 62 -7.98 10.02 6.74
C ALA A 62 -9.25 10.66 6.19
N VAL A 63 -9.29 11.98 6.15
CA VAL A 63 -10.43 12.78 5.68
C VAL A 63 -9.92 13.84 4.71
N ALA A 64 -10.51 13.94 3.53
CA ALA A 64 -10.26 15.03 2.61
C ALA A 64 -11.38 16.05 2.65
N THR A 65 -11.03 17.31 2.82
CA THR A 65 -11.97 18.44 2.79
C THR A 65 -11.67 19.37 1.62
N LEU A 66 -12.70 20.03 1.11
CA LEU A 66 -12.60 21.01 0.04
C LEU A 66 -12.96 22.40 0.56
N ALA A 67 -11.95 23.24 0.73
CA ALA A 67 -12.15 24.68 0.85
C ALA A 67 -12.34 25.29 -0.53
N LYS A 68 -13.37 26.13 -0.67
CA LYS A 68 -13.40 27.15 -1.71
C LYS A 68 -12.82 28.41 -1.08
N ASP A 69 -11.67 28.86 -1.57
CA ASP A 69 -11.05 30.05 -1.02
C ASP A 69 -11.95 31.26 -1.35
N MET A 70 -12.50 31.87 -0.31
CA MET A 70 -13.32 33.08 -0.37
C MET A 70 -12.53 34.32 0.08
N VAL A 71 -11.23 34.16 0.41
CA VAL A 71 -10.45 35.15 1.17
C VAL A 71 -9.92 36.31 0.31
N THR A 72 -10.05 36.27 -1.02
CA THR A 72 -9.80 37.44 -1.87
C THR A 72 -11.10 38.20 -2.18
N PRO A 73 -11.28 39.45 -1.68
CA PRO A 73 -12.43 40.28 -1.99
C PRO A 73 -12.28 40.90 -3.38
N ALA A 74 -12.45 40.07 -4.41
CA ALA A 74 -12.86 40.40 -5.77
C ALA A 74 -12.74 39.12 -6.60
N PRO A 75 -13.81 38.32 -6.77
CA PRO A 75 -13.82 37.31 -7.82
C PRO A 75 -13.79 38.05 -9.16
N GLN A 76 -12.60 38.23 -9.73
CA GLN A 76 -12.51 38.35 -11.17
C GLN A 76 -13.08 37.06 -11.76
N ILE A 77 -13.87 37.21 -12.82
CA ILE A 77 -14.61 36.13 -13.48
C ILE A 77 -13.65 34.96 -13.79
N GLY A 78 -13.65 33.92 -12.95
CA GLY A 78 -12.88 32.68 -13.15
C GLY A 78 -12.02 32.17 -11.99
N ASP A 79 -11.68 32.98 -10.97
CA ASP A 79 -10.60 32.64 -10.01
C ASP A 79 -11.09 32.19 -8.61
N ALA A 80 -12.09 31.32 -8.54
CA ALA A 80 -12.38 30.62 -7.28
C ALA A 80 -11.34 29.51 -7.07
N TYR A 81 -10.24 29.82 -6.38
CA TYR A 81 -9.22 28.81 -6.09
C TYR A 81 -9.76 27.78 -5.10
N THR A 82 -9.63 26.51 -5.49
CA THR A 82 -10.00 25.38 -4.65
C THR A 82 -8.79 24.91 -3.87
N GLN A 83 -8.98 24.62 -2.59
CA GLN A 83 -7.97 24.10 -1.69
C GLN A 83 -8.45 22.77 -1.14
N ILE A 84 -7.62 21.73 -1.24
CA ILE A 84 -7.93 20.42 -0.67
C ILE A 84 -7.03 20.21 0.54
N THR A 85 -7.62 19.99 1.70
CA THR A 85 -6.89 19.68 2.92
C THR A 85 -7.10 18.22 3.28
N ILE A 86 -6.00 17.48 3.42
CA ILE A 86 -6.02 16.10 3.91
C ILE A 86 -5.74 16.15 5.41
N TRP A 87 -6.62 15.54 6.19
CA TRP A 87 -6.55 15.41 7.63
C TRP A 87 -6.38 13.96 8.00
N LEU A 88 -5.44 13.65 8.89
CA LEU A 88 -5.32 12.35 9.53
C LEU A 88 -5.70 12.52 10.99
N ILE A 89 -6.82 11.93 11.38
CA ILE A 89 -7.46 12.13 12.68
C ILE A 89 -7.45 10.80 13.43
N ASP A 90 -7.07 10.84 14.70
CA ASP A 90 -7.28 9.70 15.59
C ASP A 90 -8.73 9.70 16.10
N THR A 91 -9.48 8.66 15.76
CA THR A 91 -10.91 8.55 16.08
C THR A 91 -11.19 8.28 17.57
N VAL A 92 -10.20 7.83 18.34
CA VAL A 92 -10.36 7.62 19.78
C VAL A 92 -10.20 8.94 20.53
N SER A 93 -9.10 9.67 20.29
CA SER A 93 -8.79 10.92 20.98
C SER A 93 -9.43 12.17 20.35
N GLY A 94 -9.75 12.13 19.05
CA GLY A 94 -10.21 13.28 18.28
C GLY A 94 -9.08 14.22 17.85
N ARG A 95 -7.81 13.84 18.08
CA ARG A 95 -6.65 14.66 17.75
C ARG A 95 -6.32 14.56 16.27
N VAL A 96 -5.99 15.69 15.65
CA VAL A 96 -5.37 15.73 14.31
C VAL A 96 -3.90 15.32 14.46
N VAL A 97 -3.56 14.16 13.90
CA VAL A 97 -2.21 13.60 13.91
C VAL A 97 -1.33 14.30 12.88
N ALA A 98 -1.86 14.51 11.68
CA ALA A 98 -1.19 15.18 10.59
C ALA A 98 -2.19 15.87 9.68
N SER A 99 -1.82 17.00 9.11
CA SER A 99 -2.56 17.64 8.03
C SER A 99 -1.61 18.05 6.90
N ALA A 100 -2.14 18.14 5.69
CA ALA A 100 -1.48 18.90 4.63
C ALA A 100 -2.51 19.53 3.72
N THR A 101 -2.19 20.75 3.31
CA THR A 101 -3.04 21.60 2.50
C THR A 101 -2.45 21.71 1.10
N HIS A 102 -3.28 21.44 0.09
CA HIS A 102 -2.93 21.60 -1.31
C HIS A 102 -3.73 22.76 -1.91
N HIS A 103 -3.03 23.85 -2.19
CA HIS A 103 -3.62 25.01 -2.87
C HIS A 103 -3.83 24.73 -4.36
N HIS A 104 -4.82 25.38 -4.96
CA HIS A 104 -5.17 25.23 -6.38
C HIS A 104 -5.37 23.76 -6.79
N SER A 105 -6.08 22.99 -5.98
CA SER A 105 -6.26 21.56 -6.18
C SER A 105 -7.75 21.22 -6.21
N SER A 106 -8.12 20.37 -7.16
CA SER A 106 -9.51 19.94 -7.40
C SER A 106 -9.62 18.41 -7.45
N GLY A 107 -10.85 17.93 -7.47
CA GLY A 107 -11.17 16.51 -7.64
C GLY A 107 -11.03 16.03 -9.10
N PRO A 108 -11.15 14.71 -9.34
CA PRO A 108 -11.54 13.67 -8.38
C PRO A 108 -10.45 13.38 -7.33
N VAL A 109 -10.87 13.24 -6.07
CA VAL A 109 -9.98 12.87 -4.96
C VAL A 109 -10.25 11.43 -4.58
N SER A 110 -9.20 10.63 -4.52
CA SER A 110 -9.26 9.26 -4.03
C SER A 110 -8.22 9.08 -2.95
N LEU A 111 -8.58 8.38 -1.86
CA LEU A 111 -7.69 8.11 -0.73
C LEU A 111 -7.70 6.62 -0.38
N VAL A 112 -6.52 6.09 -0.05
CA VAL A 112 -6.40 4.79 0.59
C VAL A 112 -5.41 4.86 1.74
N HIS A 113 -5.86 4.36 2.88
CA HIS A 113 -5.06 4.20 4.08
C HIS A 113 -4.80 2.71 4.33
N SER A 114 -3.54 2.34 4.53
CA SER A 114 -3.12 0.97 4.82
C SER A 114 -1.89 1.01 5.74
N GLU A 115 -1.83 0.09 6.70
CA GLU A 115 -0.79 0.04 7.75
C GLU A 115 -0.51 1.38 8.45
N HIS A 116 0.58 2.02 8.05
CA HIS A 116 1.18 3.24 8.59
C HIS A 116 1.31 4.31 7.50
N TRP A 117 0.66 4.12 6.35
CA TRP A 117 0.80 5.00 5.21
C TRP A 117 -0.54 5.36 4.59
N LEU A 118 -0.55 6.50 3.90
CA LEU A 118 -1.70 7.07 3.23
C LEU A 118 -1.27 7.46 1.82
N VAL A 119 -2.03 7.00 0.82
CA VAL A 119 -1.84 7.42 -0.57
C VAL A 119 -3.11 8.09 -1.03
N TYR A 120 -2.97 9.22 -1.72
CA TYR A 120 -4.10 9.93 -2.29
C TYR A 120 -3.76 10.57 -3.61
N SER A 121 -4.74 10.63 -4.50
CA SER A 121 -4.66 11.30 -5.79
C SER A 121 -5.48 12.58 -5.79
N LEU A 122 -4.94 13.64 -6.40
CA LEU A 122 -5.63 14.91 -6.61
C LEU A 122 -5.27 15.50 -7.98
N TRP A 123 -6.07 16.45 -8.46
CA TRP A 123 -5.76 17.24 -9.64
C TRP A 123 -5.19 18.60 -9.23
N ASN A 124 -3.94 18.87 -9.59
CA ASN A 124 -3.32 20.17 -9.38
C ASN A 124 -3.70 21.10 -10.54
N GLN A 125 -4.51 22.12 -10.27
CA GLN A 125 -4.99 23.08 -11.29
C GLN A 125 -3.87 24.02 -11.76
N LYS A 126 -2.97 24.43 -10.86
CA LYS A 126 -1.85 25.32 -11.19
C LYS A 126 -0.90 24.67 -12.19
N GLN A 127 -0.59 23.39 -11.98
CA GLN A 127 0.34 22.62 -12.82
C GLN A 127 -0.37 21.78 -13.90
N ARG A 128 -1.72 21.79 -13.92
CA ARG A 128 -2.58 21.04 -14.85
C ARG A 128 -2.19 19.56 -14.97
N ARG A 129 -1.95 18.92 -13.83
CA ARG A 129 -1.51 17.52 -13.78
C ARG A 129 -2.11 16.77 -12.59
N PHE A 130 -2.26 15.45 -12.75
CA PHE A 130 -2.61 14.58 -11.63
C PHE A 130 -1.39 14.37 -10.75
N GLN A 131 -1.62 14.42 -9.44
CA GLN A 131 -0.60 14.24 -8.43
C GLN A 131 -1.01 13.09 -7.52
N LEU A 132 -0.08 12.19 -7.26
CA LEU A 132 -0.21 11.11 -6.30
C LEU A 132 0.72 11.39 -5.13
N SER A 133 0.15 11.68 -3.97
CA SER A 133 0.93 11.97 -2.78
C SER A 133 0.88 10.79 -1.82
N VAL A 134 2.04 10.49 -1.22
CA VAL A 134 2.19 9.44 -0.21
C VAL A 134 2.65 10.05 1.09
N TRP A 135 2.03 9.62 2.19
CA TRP A 135 2.49 9.87 3.54
C TRP A 135 2.86 8.54 4.20
N GLU A 136 3.97 8.50 4.91
CA GLU A 136 4.34 7.40 5.81
C GLU A 136 4.55 7.94 7.22
N LEU A 137 4.04 7.21 8.20
CA LEU A 137 4.10 7.58 9.61
C LEU A 137 5.05 6.65 10.37
N PHE A 138 6.01 7.25 11.05
CA PHE A 138 7.03 6.56 11.83
C PHE A 138 7.00 6.97 13.30
N ALA A 139 7.33 6.03 14.19
CA ALA A 139 7.50 6.28 15.61
C ALA A 139 8.92 6.78 15.88
N GLY A 140 9.07 7.90 16.58
CA GLY A 140 10.36 8.56 16.79
C GLY A 140 11.30 7.85 17.77
N ASN A 141 10.78 7.32 18.89
CA ASN A 141 11.61 6.89 20.04
C ASN A 141 11.50 5.39 20.38
N GLY A 142 11.43 4.51 19.36
CA GLY A 142 11.49 3.06 19.55
C GLY A 142 10.13 2.36 19.68
N LEU A 143 10.17 1.05 20.03
CA LEU A 143 9.00 0.16 19.97
C LEU A 143 7.84 0.57 20.90
N ARG A 144 8.12 1.18 22.06
CA ARG A 144 7.09 1.54 23.06
C ARG A 144 6.07 2.56 22.54
N ASP A 145 6.46 3.36 21.56
CA ASP A 145 5.65 4.42 20.98
C ASP A 145 4.81 3.95 19.77
N CYS A 146 4.97 2.72 19.27
CA CYS A 146 4.28 2.28 18.05
C CYS A 146 2.74 2.30 18.17
N MET A 147 2.21 2.17 19.39
CA MET A 147 0.78 2.19 19.71
C MET A 147 0.34 3.43 20.51
N ASN A 148 1.27 4.13 21.18
CA ASN A 148 0.99 5.20 22.14
C ASN A 148 1.69 6.54 21.82
N ALA A 149 2.39 6.68 20.69
CA ALA A 149 3.14 7.91 20.39
C ALA A 149 2.23 9.14 20.41
N THR A 150 2.66 10.15 21.18
CA THR A 150 2.00 11.45 21.25
C THR A 150 2.14 12.23 19.94
N GLN A 151 3.13 11.94 19.07
CA GLN A 151 3.17 12.47 17.71
C GLN A 151 4.10 11.65 16.79
N PRO A 152 3.61 11.15 15.65
CA PRO A 152 4.46 10.45 14.68
C PRO A 152 5.26 11.41 13.81
N ILE A 153 6.40 10.93 13.32
CA ILE A 153 7.17 11.58 12.26
C ILE A 153 6.51 11.22 10.94
N VAL A 154 6.13 12.22 10.14
CA VAL A 154 5.41 12.00 8.88
C VAL A 154 6.30 12.34 7.70
N GLY A 155 6.75 11.31 6.98
CA GLY A 155 7.39 11.47 5.68
C GLY A 155 6.33 11.74 4.61
N LYS A 156 6.53 12.77 3.78
CA LYS A 156 5.59 13.14 2.71
C LYS A 156 6.34 13.27 1.40
N GLN A 157 5.82 12.68 0.34
CA GLN A 157 6.35 12.87 -1.01
C GLN A 157 5.22 12.86 -2.01
N SER A 158 5.41 13.55 -3.14
CA SER A 158 4.41 13.64 -4.20
C SER A 158 4.99 13.22 -5.53
N TYR A 159 4.22 12.49 -6.31
CA TYR A 159 4.54 12.01 -7.63
C TYR A 159 3.54 12.55 -8.65
N ILE A 160 3.95 12.57 -9.90
CA ILE A 160 3.15 12.97 -11.05
C ILE A 160 2.55 11.73 -11.67
N LEU A 161 1.23 11.75 -11.85
CA LEU A 161 0.51 10.74 -12.60
C LEU A 161 0.19 11.29 -14.00
N PRO A 162 0.60 10.59 -15.08
CA PRO A 162 0.28 11.02 -16.44
C PRO A 162 -1.17 10.73 -16.82
N ALA A 163 -1.89 9.89 -16.06
CA ALA A 163 -3.26 9.50 -16.34
C ALA A 163 -4.21 9.82 -15.17
N PRO A 164 -5.48 10.19 -15.46
CA PRO A 164 -6.52 10.39 -14.45
C PRO A 164 -6.87 9.08 -13.72
N VAL A 165 -6.90 9.15 -12.39
CA VAL A 165 -7.33 8.06 -11.51
C VAL A 165 -8.74 8.35 -10.99
N GLN A 166 -9.64 7.37 -11.08
CA GLN A 166 -10.99 7.43 -10.55
C GLN A 166 -11.05 6.92 -9.11
N HIS A 167 -10.48 5.74 -8.87
CA HIS A 167 -10.48 5.07 -7.57
C HIS A 167 -9.11 4.45 -7.28
N LEU A 168 -8.81 4.35 -5.99
CA LEU A 168 -7.61 3.69 -5.47
C LEU A 168 -8.05 2.54 -4.56
N ALA A 169 -7.30 1.45 -4.59
CA ALA A 169 -7.40 0.36 -3.62
C ALA A 169 -6.02 -0.19 -3.31
N VAL A 170 -5.92 -1.07 -2.31
CA VAL A 170 -4.65 -1.68 -1.91
C VAL A 170 -4.82 -3.18 -1.80
N SER A 171 -3.84 -3.94 -2.27
CA SER A 171 -3.81 -5.40 -2.16
C SER A 171 -3.78 -5.84 -0.70
N GLN A 172 -4.55 -6.88 -0.35
CA GLN A 172 -4.60 -7.42 1.01
C GLN A 172 -4.42 -8.94 1.02
N THR A 173 -3.63 -9.40 1.98
CA THR A 173 -3.32 -10.83 2.22
C THR A 173 -3.47 -11.15 3.70
N GLU A 174 -3.56 -12.43 4.05
CA GLU A 174 -3.91 -12.86 5.40
C GLU A 174 -2.87 -12.46 6.44
N ARG A 175 -1.58 -12.57 6.10
CA ARG A 175 -0.47 -12.28 7.01
C ARG A 175 0.19 -10.93 6.75
N GLY A 176 -0.04 -10.33 5.59
CA GLY A 176 0.60 -9.06 5.22
C GLY A 176 2.12 -9.19 5.08
N ILE A 177 2.60 -10.36 4.64
CA ILE A 177 4.01 -10.67 4.36
C ILE A 177 4.36 -10.21 2.95
N THR A 178 3.48 -10.46 1.96
CA THR A 178 3.72 -10.02 0.58
C THR A 178 3.84 -8.50 0.50
N ALA A 179 4.63 -8.00 -0.46
CA ALA A 179 4.69 -6.56 -0.70
C ALA A 179 3.30 -6.02 -1.06
N LYS A 180 2.95 -4.82 -0.60
CA LYS A 180 1.67 -4.20 -0.95
C LYS A 180 1.75 -3.51 -2.30
N SER A 181 0.70 -3.64 -3.09
CA SER A 181 0.49 -2.86 -4.30
C SER A 181 -0.74 -1.95 -4.15
N VAL A 182 -0.64 -0.77 -4.75
CA VAL A 182 -1.73 0.19 -4.90
C VAL A 182 -2.34 -0.06 -6.27
N LEU A 183 -3.63 -0.34 -6.28
CA LEU A 183 -4.43 -0.55 -7.48
C LEU A 183 -5.06 0.79 -7.88
N LEU A 184 -4.81 1.21 -9.12
CA LEU A 184 -5.29 2.47 -9.68
C LEU A 184 -6.31 2.16 -10.77
N ALA A 185 -7.58 2.53 -10.53
CA ALA A 185 -8.60 2.53 -11.57
C ALA A 185 -8.43 3.78 -12.44
N LEU A 186 -7.95 3.60 -13.66
CA LEU A 186 -7.72 4.68 -14.61
C LEU A 186 -9.02 5.04 -15.32
N ARG A 187 -9.19 6.31 -15.71
CA ARG A 187 -10.35 6.75 -16.50
C ARG A 187 -10.43 6.08 -17.88
N SER A 188 -9.30 5.61 -18.42
CA SER A 188 -9.25 4.82 -19.66
C SER A 188 -9.93 3.46 -19.53
N GLY A 189 -10.22 3.03 -18.31
CA GLY A 189 -10.84 1.75 -17.98
C GLY A 189 -9.85 0.64 -17.66
N GLY A 190 -8.55 0.92 -17.65
CA GLY A 190 -7.53 0.00 -17.14
C GLY A 190 -7.41 0.05 -15.62
N ILE A 191 -7.20 -1.10 -14.99
CA ILE A 191 -6.79 -1.20 -13.59
C ILE A 191 -5.30 -1.45 -13.57
N MET A 192 -4.53 -0.47 -13.13
CA MET A 192 -3.07 -0.59 -13.04
C MET A 192 -2.64 -0.99 -11.63
N GLU A 193 -1.80 -1.99 -11.54
CA GLU A 193 -1.10 -2.37 -10.31
C GLU A 193 0.21 -1.60 -10.17
N LEU A 194 0.39 -0.87 -9.07
CA LEU A 194 1.62 -0.15 -8.76
C LEU A 194 2.19 -0.62 -7.43
N SER A 195 3.41 -1.16 -7.43
CA SER A 195 4.07 -1.55 -6.18
C SER A 195 4.26 -0.35 -5.26
N LYS A 196 3.95 -0.52 -3.96
CA LYS A 196 4.14 0.49 -2.93
C LYS A 196 5.60 0.94 -2.81
N ALA A 197 6.56 0.12 -3.25
CA ALA A 197 7.98 0.46 -3.25
C ALA A 197 8.32 1.66 -4.17
N PHE A 198 7.53 1.90 -5.23
CA PHE A 198 7.67 3.12 -6.03
C PHE A 198 7.17 4.37 -5.31
N LEU A 199 6.25 4.21 -4.35
CA LEU A 199 5.62 5.29 -3.62
C LEU A 199 6.23 5.43 -2.22
N ASP A 200 7.53 5.60 -2.11
CA ASP A 200 8.23 5.72 -0.83
C ASP A 200 8.74 7.17 -0.63
N PRO A 201 8.32 7.87 0.43
CA PRO A 201 8.74 9.25 0.66
C PRO A 201 10.21 9.41 1.01
N ARG A 202 10.90 8.31 1.32
CA ARG A 202 12.33 8.31 1.66
C ARG A 202 13.24 8.15 0.42
N ARG A 203 12.67 8.04 -0.78
CA ARG A 203 13.44 7.99 -2.03
C ARG A 203 14.28 9.27 -2.17
N PRO A 204 15.62 9.18 -2.14
CA PRO A 204 16.47 10.36 -2.19
C PRO A 204 16.65 10.84 -3.63
N PHE A 205 17.00 12.12 -3.81
CA PHE A 205 17.44 12.63 -5.12
C PHE A 205 18.83 12.08 -5.47
N ASP A 206 19.76 12.21 -4.53
CA ASP A 206 21.13 11.72 -4.65
C ASP A 206 21.32 10.43 -3.86
N MET A 207 21.88 9.41 -4.50
CA MET A 207 21.98 8.08 -3.91
C MET A 207 23.27 7.94 -3.06
N THR A 208 23.12 7.68 -1.75
CA THR A 208 24.22 7.39 -0.83
C THR A 208 24.38 5.87 -0.62
N PRO A 209 25.54 5.36 -0.18
CA PRO A 209 25.73 3.92 0.05
C PRO A 209 24.73 3.34 1.06
N GLU A 210 24.34 4.10 2.08
CA GLU A 210 23.35 3.64 3.08
C GLU A 210 21.96 3.43 2.46
N PHE A 211 21.56 4.31 1.54
CA PHE A 211 20.30 4.16 0.82
C PHE A 211 20.33 3.01 -0.20
N GLN A 212 21.50 2.73 -0.79
CA GLN A 212 21.70 1.57 -1.67
C GLN A 212 21.62 0.26 -0.89
N GLU A 213 22.22 0.19 0.30
CA GLU A 213 22.12 -0.99 1.18
C GLU A 213 20.67 -1.27 1.60
N GLU A 214 19.85 -0.24 1.78
CA GLU A 214 18.41 -0.39 2.05
C GLU A 214 17.61 -0.79 0.78
N GLY A 215 18.21 -0.71 -0.41
CA GLY A 215 17.53 -0.99 -1.68
C GLY A 215 16.55 0.11 -2.10
N LEU A 216 16.75 1.35 -1.66
CA LEU A 216 15.91 2.47 -2.08
C LEU A 216 16.16 2.82 -3.54
N MET A 217 15.09 3.23 -4.21
CA MET A 217 15.15 3.73 -5.58
C MET A 217 15.37 5.25 -5.56
N PRO A 218 16.19 5.84 -6.45
CA PRO A 218 16.30 7.28 -6.54
C PRO A 218 14.95 7.89 -6.88
N TYR A 219 14.66 9.08 -6.38
CA TYR A 219 13.38 9.73 -6.60
C TYR A 219 13.22 10.12 -8.07
N HIS A 220 12.21 9.53 -8.69
CA HIS A 220 11.70 9.94 -9.99
C HIS A 220 10.27 10.46 -9.79
N PRO A 221 9.99 11.72 -10.15
CA PRO A 221 8.69 12.31 -9.90
C PRO A 221 7.59 11.66 -10.74
N GLU A 222 7.89 11.14 -11.93
CA GLU A 222 6.90 10.52 -12.80
C GLU A 222 6.71 9.03 -12.45
N VAL A 223 5.46 8.63 -12.27
CA VAL A 223 5.11 7.22 -12.04
C VAL A 223 5.12 6.47 -13.38
N PRO A 224 5.84 5.35 -13.51
CA PRO A 224 5.87 4.57 -14.74
C PRO A 224 4.52 3.90 -14.99
N MET A 225 3.92 4.15 -16.16
CA MET A 225 2.69 3.50 -16.61
C MET A 225 3.03 2.36 -17.56
N SER A 226 3.24 1.15 -17.03
CA SER A 226 3.44 -0.03 -17.87
C SER A 226 2.10 -0.64 -18.24
N THR A 227 1.90 -0.93 -19.53
CA THR A 227 0.73 -1.69 -20.00
C THR A 227 0.72 -3.11 -19.45
N GLN A 228 1.88 -3.67 -19.12
CA GLN A 228 2.01 -4.99 -18.49
C GLN A 228 1.51 -5.00 -17.04
N ALA A 229 1.43 -3.82 -16.40
CA ALA A 229 0.90 -3.68 -15.05
C ALA A 229 -0.64 -3.53 -15.03
N ILE A 230 -1.30 -3.52 -16.21
CA ILE A 230 -2.75 -3.44 -16.31
C ILE A 230 -3.35 -4.83 -16.12
N VAL A 231 -4.05 -5.02 -15.00
CA VAL A 231 -4.54 -6.33 -14.53
C VAL A 231 -5.74 -6.83 -15.35
N ASN A 232 -6.56 -5.92 -15.87
CA ASN A 232 -7.77 -6.26 -16.64
C ASN A 232 -7.54 -6.39 -18.15
N TYR A 233 -6.28 -6.38 -18.62
CA TYR A 233 -5.90 -6.60 -20.02
C TYR A 233 -6.81 -5.86 -21.03
N ASN A 234 -7.66 -6.57 -21.75
CA ASN A 234 -8.56 -6.05 -22.80
C ASN A 234 -10.00 -5.80 -22.31
N GLN A 235 -10.28 -5.99 -21.02
CA GLN A 235 -11.60 -5.80 -20.42
C GLN A 235 -11.69 -4.42 -19.76
N SER A 236 -11.91 -3.38 -20.56
CA SER A 236 -12.01 -2.00 -20.07
C SER A 236 -13.24 -1.81 -19.17
N LEU A 237 -13.03 -1.24 -17.99
CA LEU A 237 -14.09 -0.97 -17.01
C LEU A 237 -14.35 0.52 -16.92
N HIS A 238 -15.54 0.95 -17.34
CA HIS A 238 -15.90 2.35 -17.25
C HIS A 238 -16.62 2.66 -15.94
N ARG A 239 -16.50 3.92 -15.49
CA ARG A 239 -17.19 4.45 -14.29
C ARG A 239 -17.10 3.48 -13.10
N VAL A 240 -15.87 3.21 -12.67
CA VAL A 240 -15.63 2.44 -11.45
C VAL A 240 -16.17 3.26 -10.27
N GLU A 241 -17.01 2.65 -9.43
CA GLU A 241 -17.55 3.27 -8.21
C GLU A 241 -16.85 2.76 -6.95
N GLY A 242 -16.26 1.57 -7.02
CA GLY A 242 -15.48 1.03 -5.91
C GLY A 242 -14.62 -0.17 -6.30
N MET A 243 -13.58 -0.38 -5.50
CA MET A 243 -12.67 -1.51 -5.60
C MET A 243 -12.48 -2.12 -4.22
N VAL A 244 -12.74 -3.40 -4.11
CA VAL A 244 -12.59 -4.19 -2.89
C VAL A 244 -11.55 -5.26 -3.13
N THR A 245 -10.65 -5.41 -2.18
CA THR A 245 -9.62 -6.45 -2.19
C THR A 245 -9.84 -7.39 -1.03
N VAL A 246 -9.73 -8.69 -1.24
CA VAL A 246 -9.98 -9.70 -0.20
C VAL A 246 -8.78 -10.65 -0.17
N PRO A 247 -8.24 -10.97 1.01
CA PRO A 247 -7.19 -11.98 1.12
C PRO A 247 -7.70 -13.34 0.67
N THR A 248 -6.82 -14.14 0.10
CA THR A 248 -7.08 -15.56 -0.19
C THR A 248 -6.31 -16.43 0.79
N GLY A 249 -6.59 -17.73 0.83
CA GLY A 249 -5.82 -18.69 1.66
C GLY A 249 -4.35 -18.86 1.24
N LEU A 250 -3.93 -18.22 0.15
CA LEU A 250 -2.55 -18.13 -0.30
C LEU A 250 -2.03 -16.71 -0.05
N GLU A 251 -0.85 -16.58 0.54
CA GLU A 251 -0.28 -15.30 0.93
C GLU A 251 0.24 -14.50 -0.28
N SER A 252 0.53 -15.17 -1.40
CA SER A 252 0.97 -14.49 -2.62
C SER A 252 -0.17 -13.88 -3.44
N THR A 253 -1.42 -14.23 -3.16
CA THR A 253 -2.59 -13.83 -3.96
C THR A 253 -3.63 -13.06 -3.17
N SER A 254 -4.20 -12.04 -3.81
CA SER A 254 -5.34 -11.26 -3.33
C SER A 254 -6.43 -11.25 -4.39
N LEU A 255 -7.70 -11.38 -4.01
CA LEU A 255 -8.83 -11.23 -4.92
C LEU A 255 -9.19 -9.75 -5.03
N LEU A 256 -9.24 -9.24 -6.25
CA LEU A 256 -9.73 -7.90 -6.56
C LEU A 256 -11.13 -8.02 -7.16
N PHE A 257 -12.09 -7.38 -6.51
CA PHE A 257 -13.44 -7.18 -7.02
C PHE A 257 -13.68 -5.69 -7.30
N VAL A 258 -14.07 -5.38 -8.52
CA VAL A 258 -14.35 -4.02 -8.98
C VAL A 258 -15.82 -3.93 -9.36
N HIS A 259 -16.46 -2.87 -8.89
CA HIS A 259 -17.87 -2.61 -9.17
C HIS A 259 -18.09 -1.16 -9.62
N GLY A 260 -19.04 -1.00 -10.53
CA GLY A 260 -19.44 0.27 -11.12
C GLY A 260 -20.60 0.01 -12.08
N THR A 261 -20.48 0.46 -13.34
CA THR A 261 -21.40 0.01 -14.39
C THR A 261 -21.24 -1.46 -14.71
N ASP A 262 -19.99 -1.93 -14.67
CA ASP A 262 -19.61 -3.32 -14.93
C ASP A 262 -19.05 -3.95 -13.66
N LEU A 263 -19.14 -5.28 -13.58
CA LEU A 263 -18.57 -6.08 -12.50
C LEU A 263 -17.37 -6.85 -13.03
N PHE A 264 -16.24 -6.77 -12.31
CA PHE A 264 -15.02 -7.47 -12.69
C PHE A 264 -14.33 -8.06 -11.48
N CYS A 265 -13.85 -9.30 -11.61
CA CYS A 265 -13.17 -10.01 -10.55
C CYS A 265 -11.92 -10.68 -11.10
N THR A 266 -10.79 -10.47 -10.44
CA THR A 266 -9.51 -11.09 -10.82
C THR A 266 -8.63 -11.33 -9.60
N ARG A 267 -7.55 -12.09 -9.78
CA ARG A 267 -6.51 -12.28 -8.76
C ARG A 267 -5.34 -11.35 -9.04
N VAL A 268 -4.83 -10.72 -8.00
CA VAL A 268 -3.65 -9.84 -8.02
C VAL A 268 -2.52 -10.51 -7.25
N GLN A 269 -1.29 -10.39 -7.74
CA GLN A 269 -0.11 -11.08 -7.23
C GLN A 269 1.06 -10.09 -7.04
N PRO A 270 1.05 -9.29 -5.96
CA PRO A 270 1.99 -8.18 -5.80
C PRO A 270 3.47 -8.58 -5.80
N SER A 271 3.79 -9.78 -5.30
CA SER A 271 5.16 -10.32 -5.25
C SER A 271 5.32 -11.59 -6.09
N LYS A 272 4.45 -11.79 -7.09
CA LYS A 272 4.32 -13.05 -7.85
C LYS A 272 3.96 -14.24 -6.95
N MET A 273 3.66 -15.39 -7.56
CA MET A 273 3.33 -16.62 -6.84
C MET A 273 4.59 -17.25 -6.25
N PHE A 274 4.85 -17.05 -4.95
CA PHE A 274 5.99 -17.65 -4.24
C PHE A 274 5.61 -18.86 -3.38
N ASP A 275 4.32 -19.06 -3.11
CA ASP A 275 3.76 -20.15 -2.31
C ASP A 275 3.17 -21.28 -3.16
N VAL A 276 3.24 -21.15 -4.50
CA VAL A 276 2.79 -22.15 -5.45
C VAL A 276 3.92 -22.43 -6.44
N LEU A 277 4.06 -23.69 -6.84
CA LEU A 277 5.02 -24.07 -7.88
C LEU A 277 4.66 -23.41 -9.21
N LYS A 278 5.67 -23.05 -10.01
CA LYS A 278 5.45 -22.50 -11.34
C LYS A 278 4.64 -23.47 -12.21
N ALA A 279 3.76 -22.93 -13.04
CA ALA A 279 3.01 -23.73 -14.01
C ALA A 279 3.94 -24.44 -15.00
N ASP A 280 5.03 -23.78 -15.41
CA ASP A 280 6.01 -24.29 -16.37
C ASP A 280 7.13 -25.10 -15.70
N PHE A 281 6.87 -25.72 -14.55
CA PHE A 281 7.88 -26.50 -13.84
C PHE A 281 8.14 -27.83 -14.56
N ASP A 282 9.40 -28.07 -14.93
CA ASP A 282 9.79 -29.29 -15.65
C ASP A 282 10.01 -30.47 -14.68
N TYR A 283 8.92 -31.16 -14.38
CA TYR A 283 8.93 -32.38 -13.57
C TYR A 283 9.71 -33.51 -14.24
N ALA A 284 9.72 -33.59 -15.57
CA ALA A 284 10.36 -34.66 -16.32
C ALA A 284 11.89 -34.57 -16.21
N PHE A 285 12.44 -33.36 -16.31
CA PHE A 285 13.87 -33.11 -16.14
C PHE A 285 14.37 -33.54 -14.76
N ILE A 286 13.69 -33.15 -13.68
CA ILE A 286 14.10 -33.50 -12.31
C ILE A 286 14.00 -35.01 -12.07
N ALA A 287 12.93 -35.63 -12.56
CA ALA A 287 12.79 -37.09 -12.48
C ALA A 287 13.94 -37.80 -13.20
N ALA A 288 14.28 -37.37 -14.42
CA ALA A 288 15.37 -37.94 -15.21
C ALA A 288 16.73 -37.78 -14.52
N VAL A 289 17.04 -36.60 -13.98
CA VAL A 289 18.30 -36.36 -13.25
C VAL A 289 18.39 -37.21 -11.99
N THR A 290 17.27 -37.37 -11.26
CA THR A 290 17.23 -38.16 -10.02
C THR A 290 17.44 -39.64 -10.32
N ILE A 291 16.77 -40.18 -11.35
CA ILE A 291 16.99 -41.55 -11.82
C ILE A 291 18.44 -41.73 -12.28
N GLY A 292 18.97 -40.77 -13.05
CA GLY A 292 20.37 -40.76 -13.48
C GLY A 292 21.37 -40.80 -12.31
N MET A 293 21.12 -40.00 -11.26
CA MET A 293 21.94 -39.98 -10.04
C MET A 293 21.87 -41.31 -9.27
N ILE A 294 20.70 -41.95 -9.18
CA ILE A 294 20.53 -43.27 -8.55
C ILE A 294 21.32 -44.33 -9.31
N ILE A 295 21.18 -44.38 -10.64
CA ILE A 295 21.93 -45.32 -11.50
C ILE A 295 23.43 -45.06 -11.38
N GLY A 296 23.84 -43.78 -11.46
CA GLY A 296 25.24 -43.38 -11.33
C GLY A 296 25.83 -43.78 -9.98
N SER A 297 25.09 -43.62 -8.88
CA SER A 297 25.52 -44.05 -7.55
C SER A 297 25.74 -45.57 -7.49
N PHE A 298 24.82 -46.35 -8.04
CA PHE A 298 24.94 -47.81 -8.03
C PHE A 298 26.13 -48.32 -8.86
N VAL A 299 26.33 -47.72 -10.04
CA VAL A 299 27.46 -48.04 -10.93
C VAL A 299 28.79 -47.66 -10.26
N THR A 300 28.89 -46.46 -9.69
CA THR A 300 30.12 -46.00 -9.02
C THR A 300 30.43 -46.82 -7.77
N GLN A 301 29.43 -47.21 -6.97
CA GLN A 301 29.62 -48.11 -5.83
C GLN A 301 30.21 -49.45 -6.26
N ARG A 302 29.68 -50.06 -7.34
CA ARG A 302 30.22 -51.31 -7.86
C ARG A 302 31.64 -51.16 -8.39
N LEU A 303 31.92 -50.10 -9.13
CA LEU A 303 33.27 -49.81 -9.64
C LEU A 303 34.27 -49.58 -8.51
N ALA A 304 33.87 -48.85 -7.47
CA ALA A 304 34.69 -48.59 -6.29
C ALA A 304 34.98 -49.88 -5.51
N ALA A 305 33.99 -50.73 -5.28
CA ALA A 305 34.16 -52.03 -4.61
C ALA A 305 35.14 -52.93 -5.40
N ARG A 306 35.01 -52.97 -6.73
CA ARG A 306 35.94 -53.70 -7.60
C ARG A 306 37.36 -53.16 -7.49
N LYS A 307 37.53 -51.83 -7.55
CA LYS A 307 38.85 -51.18 -7.46
C LYS A 307 39.49 -51.41 -6.09
N ALA A 308 38.72 -51.34 -5.01
CA ALA A 308 39.21 -51.61 -3.65
C ALA A 308 39.67 -53.05 -3.50
N LEU A 309 38.93 -54.02 -4.05
CA LEU A 309 39.30 -55.43 -4.04
C LEU A 309 40.59 -55.68 -4.84
N PHE A 310 40.71 -55.11 -6.04
CA PHE A 310 41.96 -55.19 -6.82
C PHE A 310 43.18 -54.66 -6.07
N ARG A 311 43.04 -53.54 -5.35
CA ARG A 311 44.13 -52.95 -4.55
C ARG A 311 44.53 -53.82 -3.35
N LEU A 312 43.62 -54.63 -2.81
CA LEU A 312 43.93 -55.56 -1.72
C LEU A 312 44.63 -56.83 -2.21
N TRP A 313 44.53 -57.15 -3.50
CA TRP A 313 45.06 -58.36 -4.12
C TRP A 313 46.40 -58.13 -4.85
N SER A 314 46.80 -56.87 -5.02
CA SER A 314 48.14 -56.45 -5.45
C SER A 314 49.05 -56.22 -4.24
#